data_AF-A0AAW3I6K4-F1
#
_entry.id   AF-A0AAW3I6K4-F1
#
_cell.length_a   1.000
_cell.length_b   1.000
_cell.length_c   1.000
_cell.angle_alpha   90.00
_cell.angle_beta   90.00
_cell.angle_gamma   90.00
#
_symmetry.space_group_name_H-M   'P 1'
#
loop_
_entity.id
_entity.type
_entity.pdbx_description
1 polymer ?
#
loop_
_entity_poly.entity_id
_entity_poly.type
_entity_poly.pdbx_seq_one_letter_code
_entity_poly.pdbx_strand_id
1 'polypeptide(L)'
;MAKYDEQFKLDAVRRYLSEQHSYAEVAREVGVDYALLRRWVAVYQLHGRAGLVRPRKRYSAQFKFEVLKRIEQDGLSDRQAVAVYNLGDSG
;
A
#
# COMPACT_ATOMS: atom_id res chain seq x y z
N MET A 1 3.94 8.86 3.19
CA MET A 1 2.70 8.78 2.38
C MET A 1 2.83 7.69 1.34
N ALA A 2 1.73 7.02 0.95
CA ALA A 2 1.74 6.32 -0.34
C ALA A 2 1.88 7.37 -1.45
N LYS A 3 2.79 7.14 -2.41
CA LYS A 3 3.04 8.10 -3.52
C LYS A 3 1.78 8.43 -4.34
N TYR A 4 0.81 7.52 -4.33
CA TYR A 4 -0.48 7.65 -4.99
C TYR A 4 -1.58 7.26 -4.00
N ASP A 5 -2.62 8.09 -3.89
CA ASP A 5 -3.79 7.78 -3.10
C ASP A 5 -4.69 6.73 -3.79
N GLU A 6 -5.69 6.24 -3.09
CA GLU A 6 -6.60 5.21 -3.60
C GLU A 6 -7.42 5.69 -4.79
N GLN A 7 -7.89 6.94 -4.75
CA GLN A 7 -8.75 7.51 -5.80
C GLN A 7 -8.00 7.64 -7.11
N PHE A 8 -6.78 8.15 -7.06
CA PHE A 8 -5.89 8.25 -8.22
C PHE A 8 -5.66 6.88 -8.88
N LYS A 9 -5.39 5.84 -8.08
CA LYS A 9 -5.22 4.48 -8.62
C LYS A 9 -6.51 3.97 -9.26
N LEU A 10 -7.64 4.22 -8.62
CA LEU A 10 -8.95 3.78 -9.11
C LEU A 10 -9.29 4.45 -10.43
N ASP A 11 -9.02 5.75 -10.56
CA ASP A 11 -9.25 6.50 -11.80
C ASP A 11 -8.33 6.02 -12.91
N ALA A 12 -7.05 5.77 -12.62
CA ALA A 12 -6.09 5.21 -13.59
C ALA A 12 -6.54 3.84 -14.13
N VAL A 13 -7.02 2.96 -13.24
CA VAL A 13 -7.53 1.63 -13.61
C VAL A 13 -8.82 1.75 -14.41
N ARG A 14 -9.77 2.59 -13.99
CA ARG A 14 -11.03 2.80 -14.70
C ARG A 14 -10.79 3.32 -16.10
N ARG A 15 -9.86 4.26 -16.26
CA ARG A 15 -9.50 4.82 -17.57
C ARG A 15 -9.00 3.74 -18.52
N TYR A 16 -8.11 2.87 -18.04
CA TYR A 16 -7.67 1.70 -18.80
C TYR A 16 -8.84 0.76 -19.16
N LEU A 17 -9.81 0.56 -18.27
CA LEU A 17 -10.95 -0.32 -18.53
C LEU A 17 -12.02 0.30 -19.45
N SER A 18 -12.12 1.63 -19.51
CA SER A 18 -13.12 2.34 -20.31
C SER A 18 -12.66 2.63 -21.73
N GLU A 19 -11.36 2.80 -21.95
CA GLU A 19 -10.81 3.18 -23.25
C GLU A 19 -10.13 1.96 -23.92
N GLN A 20 -10.21 1.85 -25.26
CA GLN A 20 -9.48 0.80 -26.02
C GLN A 20 -7.98 1.11 -26.17
N HIS A 21 -7.38 1.75 -25.15
CA HIS A 21 -5.97 2.13 -25.18
C HIS A 21 -5.07 1.07 -24.57
N SER A 22 -3.84 1.03 -25.07
CA SER A 22 -2.79 0.22 -24.47
C SER A 22 -2.40 0.76 -23.10
N TYR A 23 -1.88 -0.11 -22.23
CA TYR A 23 -1.30 0.29 -20.95
C TYR A 23 -0.25 1.41 -21.08
N ALA A 24 0.50 1.46 -22.19
CA ALA A 24 1.54 2.47 -22.40
C ALA A 24 0.95 3.87 -22.60
N GLU A 25 -0.15 3.98 -23.35
CA GLU A 25 -0.85 5.25 -23.58
C GLU A 25 -1.43 5.78 -22.26
N VAL A 26 -2.19 4.94 -21.55
CA VAL A 26 -2.83 5.33 -20.28
C VAL A 26 -1.78 5.68 -19.22
N ALA A 27 -0.69 4.92 -19.13
CA ALA A 27 0.39 5.19 -18.18
C ALA A 27 1.06 6.55 -18.46
N ARG A 28 1.30 6.87 -19.74
CA ARG A 28 1.85 8.17 -20.14
C ARG A 28 0.91 9.33 -19.81
N GLU A 29 -0.38 9.18 -20.07
CA GLU A 29 -1.37 10.23 -19.82
C GLU A 29 -1.60 10.50 -18.33
N VAL A 30 -1.57 9.45 -17.52
CA VAL A 30 -1.74 9.55 -16.07
C VAL A 30 -0.42 9.87 -15.36
N GLY A 31 0.72 9.83 -16.07
CA GLY A 31 2.05 10.14 -15.52
C GLY A 31 2.57 9.06 -14.57
N VAL A 32 2.26 7.79 -14.84
CA VAL A 32 2.73 6.63 -14.07
C VAL A 32 3.57 5.70 -14.92
N ASP A 33 4.34 4.84 -14.25
CA ASP A 33 5.06 3.78 -14.93
C ASP A 33 4.11 2.70 -15.46
N TYR A 34 4.44 2.14 -16.63
CA TYR A 34 3.67 1.07 -17.28
C TYR A 34 3.47 -0.14 -16.37
N ALA A 35 4.53 -0.62 -15.71
CA ALA A 35 4.47 -1.80 -14.87
C ALA A 35 3.65 -1.53 -13.60
N LEU A 36 3.67 -0.29 -13.11
CA LEU A 36 2.84 0.15 -12.00
C LEU A 36 1.35 0.14 -12.35
N LEU A 37 0.97 0.70 -13.51
CA LEU A 37 -0.42 0.67 -13.98
C LEU A 37 -0.89 -0.78 -14.19
N ARG A 38 -0.08 -1.61 -14.86
CA ARG A 38 -0.39 -3.03 -15.06
C ARG A 38 -0.62 -3.76 -13.74
N ARG A 39 0.18 -3.48 -12.72
CA ARG A 39 0.00 -4.06 -11.37
C ARG A 39 -1.33 -3.62 -10.76
N TRP A 40 -1.68 -2.34 -10.83
CA TRP A 40 -2.96 -1.87 -10.28
C TRP A 40 -4.16 -2.50 -10.97
N VAL A 41 -4.13 -2.62 -12.30
CA VAL A 41 -5.20 -3.27 -13.06
C VAL A 41 -5.33 -4.73 -12.68
N ALA A 42 -4.22 -5.47 -12.59
CA ALA A 42 -4.24 -6.89 -12.19
C ALA A 42 -4.83 -7.06 -10.77
N VAL A 43 -4.39 -6.23 -9.83
CA VAL A 43 -4.90 -6.24 -8.45
C VAL A 43 -6.39 -5.89 -8.40
N TYR A 44 -6.83 -4.91 -9.19
CA TYR A 44 -8.24 -4.53 -9.28
C TYR A 44 -9.10 -5.65 -9.89
N GLN A 45 -8.61 -6.36 -10.91
CA GLN A 45 -9.33 -7.49 -11.50
C GLN A 45 -9.49 -8.65 -10.51
N LEU A 46 -8.49 -8.89 -9.64
CA LEU A 46 -8.53 -9.97 -8.66
C LEU A 46 -9.32 -9.63 -7.39
N HIS A 47 -9.20 -8.40 -6.89
CA HIS A 47 -9.67 -8.01 -5.55
C HIS A 47 -10.60 -6.80 -5.57
N GLY A 48 -10.98 -6.32 -6.75
CA GLY A 48 -11.76 -5.10 -6.92
C GLY A 48 -11.06 -3.87 -6.35
N ARG A 49 -11.85 -2.85 -6.01
CA ARG A 49 -11.36 -1.61 -5.39
C ARG A 49 -10.58 -1.87 -4.10
N ALA A 50 -10.94 -2.89 -3.32
CA ALA A 50 -10.29 -3.22 -2.05
C ALA A 50 -8.81 -3.56 -2.23
N GLY A 51 -8.41 -4.14 -3.37
CA GLY A 51 -7.00 -4.43 -3.66
C GLY A 51 -6.14 -3.19 -3.91
N LEU A 52 -6.72 -2.07 -4.36
CA LEU A 52 -5.99 -0.82 -4.59
C LEU A 52 -5.65 -0.09 -3.28
N VAL A 53 -6.37 -0.43 -2.22
CA VAL A 53 -6.12 0.03 -0.85
C VAL A 53 -4.92 -0.71 -0.32
N ARG A 54 -3.85 0.03 0.01
CA ARG A 54 -2.74 -0.57 0.74
C ARG A 54 -3.26 -0.93 2.14
N PRO A 55 -3.23 -2.20 2.58
CA PRO A 55 -3.63 -2.54 3.93
C PRO A 55 -2.71 -1.79 4.89
N ARG A 56 -3.25 -0.79 5.58
CA ARG A 56 -2.55 -0.21 6.72
C ARG A 56 -2.67 -1.22 7.84
N LYS A 57 -1.55 -1.80 8.29
CA LYS A 57 -1.53 -2.56 9.56
C LYS A 57 -2.08 -1.64 10.65
N ARG A 58 -3.28 -1.95 11.13
CA ARG A 58 -3.90 -1.25 12.26
C ARG A 58 -3.52 -2.03 13.51
N TYR A 59 -2.60 -1.48 14.28
CA TYR A 59 -2.26 -2.01 15.59
C TYR A 59 -3.30 -1.55 16.62
N SER A 60 -3.80 -2.48 17.44
CA SER A 60 -4.70 -2.16 18.55
C SER A 60 -3.99 -1.27 19.59
N ALA A 61 -4.76 -0.51 20.37
CA ALA A 61 -4.20 0.29 21.45
C ALA A 61 -3.42 -0.57 22.46
N GLN A 62 -3.93 -1.76 22.76
CA GLN A 62 -3.27 -2.73 23.63
C GLN A 62 -1.93 -3.22 23.06
N PHE A 63 -1.88 -3.57 21.77
CA PHE A 63 -0.62 -3.98 21.14
C PHE A 63 0.41 -2.85 21.16
N LYS A 64 0.00 -1.61 20.88
CA LYS A 64 0.90 -0.45 20.97
C LYS A 64 1.44 -0.27 22.39
N PHE A 65 0.58 -0.42 23.40
CA PHE A 65 0.98 -0.33 24.81
C PHE A 65 1.98 -1.42 25.20
N GLU A 66 1.75 -2.66 24.76
CA GLU A 66 2.66 -3.78 24.99
C GLU A 66 4.05 -3.53 24.40
N VAL A 67 4.10 -3.05 23.15
CA VAL A 67 5.37 -2.69 22.47
C VAL A 67 6.12 -1.61 23.25
N LEU A 68 5.43 -0.54 23.67
CA LEU A 68 6.05 0.55 24.44
C LEU A 68 6.57 0.08 25.80
N LYS A 69 5.78 -0.73 26.50
CA LYS A 69 6.19 -1.31 27.79
C LYS A 69 7.44 -2.19 27.61
N ARG A 70 7.50 -2.98 26.53
CA ARG A 70 8.67 -3.82 26.26
C ARG A 70 9.91 -3.00 25.92
N ILE A 71 9.76 -1.93 25.13
CA ILE A 71 10.86 -0.99 24.83
C ILE A 71 11.47 -0.46 26.12
N GLU A 72 10.64 -0.02 27.07
CA GLU A 72 11.09 0.50 28.37
C GLU A 72 11.77 -0.58 29.22
N GLN A 73 11.17 -1.78 29.31
CA GLN A 73 11.68 -2.87 30.15
C GLN A 73 13.00 -3.47 29.65
N ASP A 74 13.13 -3.65 28.34
CA ASP A 74 14.28 -4.31 27.72
C ASP A 74 15.34 -3.32 27.23
N GLY A 75 15.07 -2.00 27.29
CA GLY A 75 15.94 -0.97 26.73
C GLY A 75 16.10 -1.07 25.21
N LEU A 76 15.07 -1.53 24.49
CA LEU A 76 15.13 -1.69 23.04
C LEU A 76 15.18 -0.31 22.35
N SER A 77 16.05 -0.18 21.36
CA SER A 77 15.94 0.92 20.41
C SER A 77 14.73 0.74 19.49
N ASP A 78 14.25 1.85 18.90
CA ASP A 78 13.17 1.84 17.91
C ASP A 78 13.39 0.82 16.78
N ARG A 79 14.64 0.69 16.31
CA ARG A 79 15.01 -0.26 15.24
C ARG A 79 14.88 -1.71 15.70
N GLN A 80 15.26 -2.01 16.95
CA GLN A 80 15.11 -3.35 17.51
C GLN A 80 13.64 -3.69 17.72
N ALA A 81 12.83 -2.75 18.22
CA ALA A 81 11.39 -2.94 18.38
C ALA A 81 10.69 -3.19 17.03
N VAL A 82 11.07 -2.44 15.98
CA VAL A 82 10.60 -2.69 14.60
C VAL A 82 10.89 -4.12 14.14
N ALA A 83 12.11 -4.62 14.38
CA ALA A 83 12.49 -5.97 14.00
C ALA A 83 11.77 -7.06 14.81
N VAL A 84 11.68 -6.89 16.14
CA VAL A 84 11.05 -7.86 17.04
C VAL A 84 9.55 -7.98 16.77
N TYR A 85 8.87 -6.85 16.53
CA TYR A 85 7.42 -6.81 16.34
C TYR A 85 6.99 -6.73 14.86
N ASN A 86 7.95 -6.85 13.92
CA ASN A 86 7.72 -6.71 12.48
C ASN A 86 6.87 -5.47 12.11
N LEU A 87 7.22 -4.34 12.73
CA LEU A 87 6.48 -3.08 12.57
C LEU A 87 6.80 -2.47 11.20
N GLY A 88 5.79 -2.30 10.36
CA GLY A 88 5.94 -1.65 9.06
C GLY A 88 6.21 -2.58 7.87
N ASP A 89 6.39 -3.88 8.08
CA ASP A 89 6.33 -4.83 6.97
C ASP A 89 4.88 -4.87 6.45
N SER A 90 4.67 -4.34 5.24
CA SER A 90 3.42 -4.49 4.51
C SER A 90 3.80 -5.39 3.34
N GLY A 91 3.80 -6.70 3.59
CA GLY A 91 3.82 -7.71 2.52
C GLY A 91 2.77 -7.39 1.46
#